data_AF-A0A6C0LSN4-F1
#
_entry.id   AF-A0A6C0LSN4-F1
#
_cell.length_a   1.000
_cell.length_b   1.000
_cell.length_c   1.000
_cell.angle_alpha   90.00
_cell.angle_beta   90.00
_cell.angle_gamma   90.00
#
_symmetry.space_group_name_H-M   'P 1'
#
loop_
_entity.id
_entity.type
_entity.pdbx_description
1 polymer ?
#
loop_
_entity_poly.entity_id
_entity_poly.type
_entity_poly.pdbx_seq_one_letter_code
_entity_poly.pdbx_strand_id
1 'polypeptide(L)'
;MSSPYPVLQTMPLPEPAVWEKEPPASLRTALETRFKPLQTTYPGMIRFARSKQYSSFLRFDHQWHLDEIYGDVPQRSGAFSGRVQSFSSQTNQPKDTMDISGYCKITHLLDAYQMIQGHYPMAQHPALPAPGPKSAKLFSKLHDPHNQAYVDAVACYMLSKFRESGYSPHFSLFYGAYLAIANQYYYNVTEEFSEIRFESWFWKRQQQGIFSLAGFEGGVALSSDDSLMEPPNDLTDDTTVDSDCDSDCRSARHRMDVDLDTAAVLQDKQNGSESGSLRSVSLSTHSSRSDSSSGSDDSDDSSGSDDSNSSSTNKEVSFFAVLKEFPTMMMFLESNTNTMDSLLDTEDRINEDQWIAWLFQVIAALCQVQSIWAMTHNDLHSNNILWTPCTEEYLYYKTRDGRTWRIPTYGKLFRIIDFGRAIYTHNDTICISDDYAHNNEAGGQYNFGPIYNAEEPRVYPNPSFDLCRLSVSILESLFEEVPEDKEGGILLSDEPGRTQKETVSPLFNVLWSWLIDEEGKNVLWEPDSSERYPGFDLYQVIAKKVKNAVPREQLDKEPFSKFEFKGALPPSVQVYPLFC
;
A
#
# COMPACT_ATOMS: atom_id res chain seq x y z
N MET A 1 -9.99 7.55 -29.79
CA MET A 1 -8.63 8.07 -29.59
C MET A 1 -7.82 6.95 -28.98
N SER A 2 -6.80 6.47 -29.70
CA SER A 2 -5.96 5.34 -29.28
C SER A 2 -5.30 5.63 -27.93
N SER A 3 -5.49 4.74 -26.97
CA SER A 3 -4.80 4.77 -25.68
C SER A 3 -3.29 4.87 -25.93
N PRO A 4 -2.57 5.85 -25.35
CA PRO A 4 -1.12 6.00 -25.49
C PRO A 4 -0.36 5.09 -24.52
N TYR A 5 -1.05 4.18 -23.82
CA TYR A 5 -0.35 3.04 -23.25
C TYR A 5 0.41 2.40 -24.40
N PRO A 6 1.74 2.17 -24.27
CA PRO A 6 2.41 1.28 -25.20
C PRO A 6 1.52 0.05 -25.30
N VAL A 7 1.34 -0.47 -26.51
CA VAL A 7 0.58 -1.68 -26.79
C VAL A 7 1.28 -2.84 -26.05
N LEU A 8 1.14 -2.86 -24.72
CA LEU A 8 1.20 -4.05 -23.91
C LEU A 8 0.04 -4.82 -24.51
N GLN A 9 0.39 -5.81 -25.31
CA GLN A 9 -0.55 -6.73 -25.91
C GLN A 9 -1.24 -7.43 -24.74
N THR A 10 -2.28 -6.79 -24.21
CA THR A 10 -3.11 -7.34 -23.16
C THR A 10 -3.71 -8.61 -23.74
N MET A 11 -3.58 -9.69 -22.98
CA MET A 11 -4.18 -10.93 -23.40
C MET A 11 -5.69 -10.81 -23.18
N PRO A 12 -6.53 -11.18 -24.15
CA PRO A 12 -7.96 -11.32 -23.88
C PRO A 12 -8.11 -12.39 -22.80
N LEU A 13 -8.67 -11.99 -21.67
CA LEU A 13 -8.89 -12.88 -20.55
C LEU A 13 -10.37 -13.28 -20.49
N PRO A 14 -10.68 -14.45 -19.91
CA PRO A 14 -12.06 -14.81 -19.62
C PRO A 14 -12.75 -13.69 -18.84
N GLU A 15 -13.94 -13.32 -19.28
CA GLU A 15 -14.77 -12.36 -18.55
C GLU A 15 -15.08 -12.94 -17.15
N PRO A 16 -14.98 -12.13 -16.08
CA PRO A 16 -15.28 -12.58 -14.73
C PRO A 16 -16.75 -13.00 -14.63
N ALA A 17 -17.00 -14.18 -14.08
CA ALA A 17 -18.36 -14.62 -13.79
C ALA A 17 -18.77 -14.17 -12.39
N VAL A 18 -20.06 -13.85 -12.23
CA VAL A 18 -20.66 -13.45 -10.96
C VAL A 18 -21.74 -14.45 -10.58
N TRP A 19 -21.66 -14.94 -9.35
CA TRP A 19 -22.60 -15.88 -8.77
C TRP A 19 -23.41 -15.21 -7.67
N GLU A 20 -24.70 -15.50 -7.63
CA GLU A 20 -25.53 -15.19 -6.48
C GLU A 20 -25.42 -16.32 -5.47
N LYS A 21 -24.74 -16.05 -4.34
CA LYS A 21 -24.48 -17.05 -3.30
C LYS A 21 -24.28 -16.39 -1.94
N GLU A 22 -25.19 -16.70 -1.03
CA GLU A 22 -25.06 -16.27 0.37
C GLU A 22 -23.90 -17.01 1.08
N PRO A 23 -23.22 -16.35 2.04
CA PRO A 23 -22.35 -17.05 2.96
C PRO A 23 -23.10 -18.13 3.74
N PRO A 24 -22.44 -19.23 4.15
CA PRO A 24 -23.01 -20.17 5.10
C PRO A 24 -23.55 -19.45 6.34
N ALA A 25 -24.69 -19.90 6.86
CA ALA A 25 -25.38 -19.23 7.98
C ALA A 25 -24.51 -19.14 9.24
N SER A 26 -23.67 -20.14 9.51
CA SER A 26 -22.68 -20.13 10.59
C SER A 26 -21.66 -19.01 10.41
N LEU A 27 -21.02 -18.92 9.24
CA LEU A 27 -20.06 -17.86 8.92
C LEU A 27 -20.70 -16.47 9.00
N ARG A 28 -21.90 -16.31 8.43
CA ARG A 28 -22.64 -15.06 8.49
C ARG A 28 -22.89 -14.64 9.94
N THR A 29 -23.35 -15.56 10.78
CA THR A 29 -23.62 -15.30 12.20
C THR A 29 -22.35 -14.91 12.95
N ALA A 30 -21.23 -15.60 12.68
CA ALA A 30 -19.93 -15.28 13.26
C ALA A 30 -19.47 -13.86 12.87
N LEU A 31 -19.49 -13.53 11.58
CA LEU A 31 -19.10 -12.21 11.08
C LEU A 31 -20.01 -11.08 11.61
N GLU A 32 -21.33 -11.31 11.68
CA GLU A 32 -22.31 -10.33 12.18
C GLU A 32 -22.18 -10.02 13.67
N THR A 33 -21.36 -10.74 14.43
CA THR A 33 -21.00 -10.35 15.81
C THR A 33 -20.24 -9.02 15.88
N ARG A 34 -19.49 -8.69 14.82
CA ARG A 34 -18.64 -7.48 14.73
C ARG A 34 -18.95 -6.60 13.53
N PHE A 35 -19.49 -7.18 12.46
CA PHE A 35 -19.67 -6.53 11.16
C PHE A 35 -21.10 -6.74 10.67
N LYS A 36 -21.98 -5.74 10.82
CA LYS A 36 -23.41 -5.88 10.51
C LYS A 36 -24.02 -4.59 9.97
N PRO A 37 -24.85 -4.64 8.91
CA PRO A 37 -25.22 -5.82 8.11
C PRO A 37 -24.09 -6.28 7.19
N LEU A 38 -24.07 -7.56 6.82
CA LEU A 38 -23.16 -8.10 5.81
C LEU A 38 -23.78 -8.11 4.42
N GLN A 39 -22.96 -7.81 3.42
CA GLN A 39 -23.22 -8.08 2.01
C GLN A 39 -21.92 -8.45 1.30
N THR A 40 -21.99 -9.12 0.16
CA THR A 40 -20.80 -9.38 -0.68
C THR A 40 -20.81 -8.56 -1.96
N THR A 41 -21.94 -7.94 -2.28
CA THR A 41 -22.05 -7.02 -3.42
C THR A 41 -21.44 -5.66 -3.11
N TYR A 42 -20.60 -5.16 -4.02
CA TYR A 42 -20.02 -3.82 -3.96
C TYR A 42 -19.88 -3.19 -5.36
N PRO A 43 -19.90 -1.84 -5.47
CA PRO A 43 -19.88 -1.13 -6.74
C PRO A 43 -18.74 -1.51 -7.69
N GLY A 44 -17.52 -1.67 -7.17
CA GLY A 44 -16.36 -2.04 -7.99
C GLY A 44 -16.53 -3.39 -8.69
N MET A 45 -17.08 -4.40 -8.00
CA MET A 45 -17.39 -5.71 -8.61
C MET A 45 -18.45 -5.59 -9.70
N ILE A 46 -19.54 -4.85 -9.47
CA ILE A 46 -20.61 -4.69 -10.47
C ILE A 46 -20.06 -4.04 -11.74
N ARG A 47 -19.28 -2.97 -11.58
CA ARG A 47 -18.64 -2.26 -12.69
C ARG A 47 -17.66 -3.17 -13.42
N PHE A 48 -16.77 -3.86 -12.69
CA PHE A 48 -15.75 -4.72 -13.26
C PHE A 48 -16.34 -5.90 -14.03
N ALA A 49 -17.31 -6.59 -13.44
CA ALA A 49 -17.96 -7.74 -14.06
C ALA A 49 -19.02 -7.40 -15.10
N ARG A 50 -19.33 -6.11 -15.28
CA ARG A 50 -20.44 -5.64 -16.14
C ARG A 50 -21.77 -6.33 -15.81
N SER A 51 -21.95 -6.68 -14.54
CA SER A 51 -23.09 -7.47 -14.08
C SER A 51 -24.35 -6.61 -14.04
N LYS A 52 -25.47 -7.18 -14.49
CA LYS A 52 -26.82 -6.59 -14.37
C LYS A 52 -27.64 -7.25 -13.27
N GLN A 53 -27.03 -8.13 -12.48
CA GLN A 53 -27.72 -8.82 -11.39
C GLN A 53 -27.95 -7.88 -10.21
N TYR A 54 -29.11 -8.01 -9.57
CA TYR A 54 -29.51 -7.22 -8.40
C TYR A 54 -29.67 -8.15 -7.20
N SER A 55 -28.59 -8.30 -6.44
CA SER A 55 -28.57 -9.08 -5.19
C SER A 55 -27.55 -8.50 -4.23
N SER A 56 -27.77 -8.62 -2.93
CA SER A 56 -26.80 -8.25 -1.90
C SER A 56 -25.66 -9.26 -1.76
N PHE A 57 -25.83 -10.46 -2.32
CA PHE A 57 -24.90 -11.58 -2.13
C PHE A 57 -24.30 -12.08 -3.45
N LEU A 58 -23.79 -11.15 -4.26
CA LEU A 58 -23.02 -11.48 -5.45
C LEU A 58 -21.56 -11.75 -5.09
N ARG A 59 -20.93 -12.71 -5.77
CA ARG A 59 -19.53 -13.10 -5.58
C ARG A 59 -18.88 -13.39 -6.93
N PHE A 60 -17.57 -13.16 -7.01
CA PHE A 60 -16.78 -13.60 -8.16
C PHE A 60 -16.57 -15.13 -8.17
N ASP A 61 -16.25 -15.69 -9.34
CA ASP A 61 -16.05 -17.12 -9.63
C ASP A 61 -14.65 -17.67 -9.27
N HIS A 62 -14.06 -17.20 -8.18
CA HIS A 62 -12.79 -17.74 -7.65
C HIS A 62 -13.00 -19.14 -7.10
N GLN A 63 -11.94 -19.96 -7.10
CA GLN A 63 -12.08 -21.37 -6.75
C GLN A 63 -12.45 -21.56 -5.28
N TRP A 64 -11.82 -20.83 -4.37
CA TRP A 64 -11.91 -21.09 -2.93
C TRP A 64 -12.77 -20.05 -2.23
N HIS A 65 -13.81 -20.46 -1.52
CA HIS A 65 -14.63 -19.53 -0.74
C HIS A 65 -14.54 -19.85 0.75
N LEU A 66 -14.46 -18.82 1.58
CA LEU A 66 -14.54 -18.97 3.03
C LEU A 66 -15.88 -19.60 3.44
N ASP A 67 -15.80 -20.70 4.16
CA ASP A 67 -16.92 -21.51 4.64
C ASP A 67 -17.16 -21.31 6.14
N GLU A 68 -16.08 -21.27 6.93
CA GLU A 68 -16.14 -21.16 8.39
C GLU A 68 -14.89 -20.44 8.92
N ILE A 69 -15.04 -19.66 9.99
CA ILE A 69 -13.92 -19.12 10.77
C ILE A 69 -13.88 -19.86 12.11
N TYR A 70 -12.70 -20.31 12.50
CA TYR A 70 -12.45 -20.94 13.78
C TYR A 70 -12.03 -19.90 14.81
N GLY A 71 -12.73 -19.88 15.96
CA GLY A 71 -12.48 -18.91 17.03
C GLY A 71 -13.14 -17.55 16.77
N ASP A 72 -12.52 -16.50 17.29
CA ASP A 72 -13.05 -15.14 17.18
C ASP A 72 -12.80 -14.53 15.80
N VAL A 73 -13.80 -13.81 15.29
CA VAL A 73 -13.64 -13.01 14.08
C VAL A 73 -12.62 -11.89 14.36
N PRO A 74 -11.61 -11.70 13.48
CA PRO A 74 -10.63 -10.63 13.63
C PRO A 74 -11.29 -9.26 13.77
N GLN A 75 -10.88 -8.51 14.80
CA GLN A 75 -11.35 -7.14 15.03
C GLN A 75 -10.53 -6.10 14.24
N ARG A 76 -9.31 -6.48 13.84
CA ARG A 76 -8.36 -5.70 13.04
C ARG A 76 -7.87 -6.56 11.89
N SER A 77 -7.21 -5.95 10.91
CA SER A 77 -6.48 -6.72 9.91
C SER A 77 -5.51 -7.67 10.60
N GLY A 78 -5.53 -8.95 10.24
CA GLY A 78 -4.78 -9.96 10.97
C GLY A 78 -5.07 -11.39 10.55
N ALA A 79 -4.28 -12.31 11.13
CA ALA A 79 -4.41 -13.73 10.86
C ALA A 79 -5.72 -14.31 11.40
N PHE A 80 -6.23 -15.33 10.73
CA PHE A 80 -7.35 -16.15 11.18
C PHE A 80 -7.13 -17.61 10.78
N SER A 81 -7.84 -18.52 11.45
CA SER A 81 -7.94 -19.92 11.03
C SER A 81 -9.36 -20.21 10.60
N GLY A 82 -9.55 -21.10 9.63
CA GLY A 82 -10.89 -21.41 9.15
C GLY A 82 -10.90 -22.53 8.13
N ARG A 83 -12.06 -22.72 7.52
CA ARG A 83 -12.28 -23.67 6.43
C ARG A 83 -12.69 -22.93 5.17
N VAL A 84 -12.14 -23.36 4.04
CA VAL A 84 -12.59 -22.95 2.71
C VAL A 84 -13.19 -24.13 1.97
N GLN A 85 -14.09 -23.82 1.04
CA GLN A 85 -14.73 -24.77 0.16
C GLN A 85 -14.43 -24.41 -1.30
N SER A 86 -14.01 -25.41 -2.09
CA SER A 86 -13.73 -25.23 -3.51
C SER A 86 -14.98 -25.34 -4.37
N PHE A 87 -15.02 -24.53 -5.41
CA PHE A 87 -16.07 -24.51 -6.43
C PHE A 87 -15.47 -24.61 -7.81
N SER A 88 -16.10 -25.43 -8.66
CA SER A 88 -15.79 -25.44 -10.09
C SER A 88 -16.49 -24.27 -10.77
N SER A 89 -15.75 -23.56 -11.62
CA SER A 89 -16.26 -22.43 -12.40
C SER A 89 -17.46 -22.80 -13.28
N GLN A 90 -17.61 -24.08 -13.63
CA GLN A 90 -18.64 -24.58 -14.56
C GLN A 90 -19.92 -25.05 -13.88
N THR A 91 -19.85 -25.56 -12.64
CA THR A 91 -20.99 -26.23 -12.01
C THR A 91 -21.52 -25.50 -10.77
N ASN A 92 -20.77 -24.53 -10.22
CA ASN A 92 -21.07 -23.86 -8.93
C ASN A 92 -21.42 -24.86 -7.80
N GLN A 93 -20.92 -26.10 -7.93
CA GLN A 93 -21.10 -27.15 -6.93
C GLN A 93 -19.84 -27.25 -6.05
N PRO A 94 -20.03 -27.42 -4.74
CA PRO A 94 -18.92 -27.61 -3.82
C PRO A 94 -18.23 -28.94 -4.14
N LYS A 95 -16.89 -28.94 -4.12
CA LYS A 95 -16.11 -30.13 -4.44
C LYS A 95 -15.29 -30.60 -3.24
N ASP A 96 -14.36 -29.76 -2.80
CA ASP A 96 -13.39 -30.09 -1.76
C ASP A 96 -13.45 -29.05 -0.64
N THR A 97 -13.07 -29.45 0.57
CA THR A 97 -12.91 -28.54 1.71
C THR A 97 -11.49 -28.61 2.23
N MET A 98 -10.96 -27.47 2.67
CA MET A 98 -9.60 -27.38 3.21
C MET A 98 -9.58 -26.47 4.42
N ASP A 99 -8.96 -26.93 5.50
CA ASP A 99 -8.62 -26.06 6.62
C ASP A 99 -7.42 -25.20 6.25
N ILE A 100 -7.50 -23.91 6.58
CA ILE A 100 -6.52 -22.92 6.21
C ILE A 100 -6.12 -22.04 7.40
N SER A 101 -4.90 -21.53 7.32
CA SER A 101 -4.55 -20.26 7.95
C SER A 101 -4.66 -19.17 6.89
N GLY A 102 -5.37 -18.10 7.21
CA GLY A 102 -5.60 -16.98 6.31
C GLY A 102 -5.27 -15.65 6.98
N TYR A 103 -5.37 -14.59 6.18
CA TYR A 103 -5.26 -13.21 6.62
C TYR A 103 -6.55 -12.46 6.25
N CYS A 104 -7.19 -11.83 7.22
CA CYS A 104 -8.32 -10.93 7.00
C CYS A 104 -7.77 -9.51 6.90
N LYS A 105 -7.85 -8.88 5.72
CA LYS A 105 -7.57 -7.45 5.53
C LYS A 105 -8.86 -6.67 5.72
N ILE A 106 -8.87 -5.71 6.64
CA ILE A 106 -10.02 -4.85 6.94
C ILE A 106 -9.69 -3.42 6.51
N THR A 107 -10.33 -2.96 5.45
CA THR A 107 -10.12 -1.63 4.87
C THR A 107 -11.36 -0.76 5.06
N HIS A 108 -11.16 0.52 5.34
CA HIS A 108 -12.24 1.49 5.45
C HIS A 108 -12.74 1.95 4.06
N LEU A 109 -14.02 2.29 3.95
CA LEU A 109 -14.58 2.85 2.70
C LEU A 109 -14.57 4.38 2.67
N LEU A 110 -14.46 5.00 3.84
CA LEU A 110 -14.36 6.44 4.04
C LEU A 110 -13.03 6.71 4.72
N ASP A 111 -12.34 7.78 4.31
CA ASP A 111 -11.07 8.18 4.92
C ASP A 111 -11.28 8.41 6.42
N ALA A 112 -10.70 7.51 7.23
CA ALA A 112 -10.90 7.49 8.68
C ALA A 112 -10.26 8.70 9.34
N TYR A 113 -9.13 9.20 8.84
CA TYR A 113 -8.49 10.39 9.37
C TYR A 113 -9.34 11.63 9.08
N GLN A 114 -9.86 11.78 7.87
CA GLN A 114 -10.80 12.86 7.53
C GLN A 114 -12.08 12.79 8.39
N MET A 115 -12.54 11.59 8.77
CA MET A 115 -13.61 11.43 9.74
C MET A 115 -13.21 12.00 11.10
N ILE A 116 -12.03 11.62 11.61
CA ILE A 116 -11.51 12.08 12.90
C ILE A 116 -11.36 13.61 12.94
N GLN A 117 -10.93 14.23 11.84
CA GLN A 117 -10.87 15.70 11.70
C GLN A 117 -12.25 16.38 11.64
N GLY A 118 -13.33 15.65 11.35
CA GLY A 118 -14.69 16.18 11.18
C GLY A 118 -14.99 16.71 9.78
N HIS A 119 -14.27 16.21 8.76
CA HIS A 119 -14.55 16.55 7.36
C HIS A 119 -15.82 15.89 6.85
N TYR A 120 -16.18 14.72 7.37
CA TYR A 120 -17.46 14.05 7.11
C TYR A 120 -18.54 14.49 8.12
N PRO A 121 -19.80 14.61 7.68
CA PRO A 121 -20.89 14.96 8.58
C PRO A 121 -21.31 13.73 9.39
N MET A 122 -21.51 13.92 10.69
CA MET A 122 -21.95 12.86 11.59
C MET A 122 -23.47 12.68 11.46
N ALA A 123 -23.90 11.65 10.75
CA ALA A 123 -25.26 11.12 10.90
C ALA A 123 -25.30 10.18 12.11
N GLN A 124 -26.49 9.93 12.66
CA GLN A 124 -26.69 8.86 13.66
C GLN A 124 -26.35 7.47 13.10
N HIS A 125 -26.37 7.30 11.77
CA HIS A 125 -26.03 6.06 11.08
C HIS A 125 -25.52 6.40 9.67
N PRO A 126 -24.50 5.71 9.11
CA PRO A 126 -23.93 6.02 7.79
C PRO A 126 -24.94 5.99 6.62
N ALA A 127 -26.02 5.22 6.77
CA ALA A 127 -27.11 5.13 5.79
C ALA A 127 -28.19 6.22 5.92
N LEU A 128 -28.10 7.10 6.92
CA LEU A 128 -29.02 8.21 7.12
C LEU A 128 -28.42 9.51 6.57
N PRO A 129 -29.24 10.40 6.00
CA PRO A 129 -28.77 11.71 5.59
C PRO A 129 -28.30 12.49 6.83
N ALA A 130 -27.11 13.07 6.75
CA ALA A 130 -26.65 14.03 7.72
C ALA A 130 -27.12 15.45 7.31
N PRO A 131 -27.43 16.34 8.25
CA PRO A 131 -27.74 17.73 7.92
C PRO A 131 -26.54 18.40 7.22
N GLY A 132 -26.79 19.01 6.06
CA GLY A 132 -25.83 19.82 5.33
C GLY A 132 -25.31 19.21 4.00
N PRO A 133 -24.59 20.01 3.20
CA PRO A 133 -24.17 19.64 1.84
C PRO A 133 -23.15 18.50 1.79
N LYS A 134 -22.53 18.16 2.92
CA LYS A 134 -21.49 17.13 3.01
C LYS A 134 -22.05 15.70 2.96
N SER A 135 -23.34 15.49 3.24
CA SER A 135 -23.93 14.13 3.25
C SER A 135 -23.95 13.49 1.86
N ALA A 136 -24.16 14.30 0.82
CA ALA A 136 -24.10 13.83 -0.57
C ALA A 136 -22.70 13.32 -0.94
N LYS A 137 -21.63 13.98 -0.47
CA LYS A 137 -20.24 13.55 -0.74
C LYS A 137 -19.94 12.18 -0.13
N LEU A 138 -20.40 11.94 1.10
CA LEU A 138 -20.24 10.65 1.77
C LEU A 138 -20.94 9.54 0.98
N PHE A 139 -22.19 9.77 0.59
CA PHE A 139 -22.95 8.79 -0.20
C PHE A 139 -22.28 8.51 -1.54
N SER A 140 -21.76 9.54 -2.22
CA SER A 140 -21.01 9.40 -3.47
C SER A 140 -19.75 8.56 -3.30
N LYS A 141 -18.93 8.78 -2.25
CA LYS A 141 -17.70 8.00 -2.01
C LYS A 141 -17.98 6.51 -1.76
N LEU A 142 -19.03 6.19 -1.00
CA LEU A 142 -19.42 4.80 -0.73
C LEU A 142 -19.90 4.05 -2.00
N HIS A 143 -20.53 4.77 -2.93
CA HIS A 143 -21.06 4.22 -4.18
C HIS A 143 -20.08 4.36 -5.35
N ASP A 144 -18.94 5.01 -5.15
CA ASP A 144 -17.94 5.18 -6.19
C ASP A 144 -17.28 3.82 -6.48
N PRO A 145 -17.42 3.26 -7.70
CA PRO A 145 -16.76 2.02 -8.05
C PRO A 145 -15.23 2.16 -8.14
N HIS A 146 -14.69 3.37 -8.07
CA HIS A 146 -13.26 3.67 -7.98
C HIS A 146 -12.72 3.68 -6.55
N ASN A 147 -13.54 3.48 -5.53
CA ASN A 147 -13.08 3.42 -4.13
C ASN A 147 -11.88 2.46 -3.98
N GLN A 148 -10.80 2.92 -3.34
CA GLN A 148 -9.57 2.17 -3.09
C GLN A 148 -9.81 0.73 -2.63
N ALA A 149 -10.71 0.52 -1.66
CA ALA A 149 -11.01 -0.81 -1.12
C ALA A 149 -11.61 -1.74 -2.19
N TYR A 150 -12.44 -1.21 -3.09
CA TYR A 150 -13.03 -1.98 -4.17
C TYR A 150 -12.01 -2.32 -5.26
N VAL A 151 -11.09 -1.40 -5.55
CA VAL A 151 -9.99 -1.63 -6.51
C VAL A 151 -9.07 -2.75 -6.02
N ASP A 152 -8.74 -2.76 -4.72
CA ASP A 152 -7.95 -3.81 -4.07
C ASP A 152 -8.67 -5.17 -4.13
N ALA A 153 -9.95 -5.22 -3.76
CA ALA A 153 -10.73 -6.46 -3.76
C ALA A 153 -10.84 -7.10 -5.15
N VAL A 154 -11.04 -6.27 -6.20
CA VAL A 154 -11.07 -6.75 -7.58
C VAL A 154 -9.70 -7.27 -8.01
N ALA A 155 -8.62 -6.56 -7.68
CA ALA A 155 -7.26 -7.00 -8.00
C ALA A 155 -6.91 -8.32 -7.31
N CYS A 156 -7.21 -8.45 -6.01
CA CYS A 156 -7.02 -9.69 -5.25
C CYS A 156 -7.75 -10.88 -5.89
N TYR A 157 -9.00 -10.68 -6.32
CA TYR A 157 -9.75 -11.70 -7.07
C TYR A 157 -9.04 -12.09 -8.38
N MET A 158 -8.66 -11.12 -9.21
CA MET A 158 -8.04 -11.39 -10.51
C MET A 158 -6.71 -12.13 -10.38
N LEU A 159 -5.89 -11.71 -9.43
CA LEU A 159 -4.57 -12.30 -9.18
C LEU A 159 -4.69 -13.68 -8.54
N SER A 160 -5.72 -13.94 -7.72
CA SER A 160 -6.05 -15.30 -7.27
C SER A 160 -6.40 -16.21 -8.45
N LYS A 161 -7.27 -15.77 -9.37
CA LYS A 161 -7.61 -16.56 -10.58
C LYS A 161 -6.38 -16.86 -11.44
N PHE A 162 -5.46 -15.91 -11.51
CA PHE A 162 -4.22 -16.06 -12.25
C PHE A 162 -3.33 -17.15 -11.66
N ARG A 163 -3.24 -17.20 -10.33
CA ARG A 163 -2.56 -18.27 -9.61
C ARG A 163 -3.28 -19.60 -9.69
N GLU A 164 -4.60 -19.63 -9.52
CA GLU A 164 -5.43 -20.85 -9.64
C GLU A 164 -5.27 -21.51 -11.02
N SER A 165 -5.01 -20.70 -12.06
CA SER A 165 -4.73 -21.16 -13.42
C SER A 165 -3.28 -21.67 -13.63
N GLY A 166 -2.43 -21.60 -12.61
CA GLY A 166 -1.04 -22.06 -12.64
C GLY A 166 -0.07 -21.12 -13.38
N TYR A 167 -0.48 -19.88 -13.69
CA TYR A 167 0.37 -18.95 -14.44
C TYR A 167 1.39 -18.21 -13.60
N SER A 168 1.11 -18.00 -12.31
CA SER A 168 2.05 -17.35 -11.39
C SER A 168 1.88 -17.83 -9.95
N PRO A 169 2.98 -18.08 -9.22
CA PRO A 169 2.95 -18.39 -7.80
C PRO A 169 3.03 -17.13 -6.91
N HIS A 170 3.19 -15.94 -7.51
CA HIS A 170 3.56 -14.70 -6.83
C HIS A 170 2.38 -13.85 -6.33
N PHE A 171 1.20 -14.45 -6.20
CA PHE A 171 -0.01 -13.77 -5.72
C PHE A 171 -0.76 -14.66 -4.72
N SER A 172 -1.45 -14.06 -3.75
CA SER A 172 -2.22 -14.80 -2.74
C SER A 172 -3.51 -15.39 -3.32
N LEU A 173 -3.94 -16.53 -2.78
CA LEU A 173 -5.32 -16.98 -2.98
C LEU A 173 -6.29 -16.03 -2.27
N PHE A 174 -7.44 -15.81 -2.90
CA PHE A 174 -8.54 -15.00 -2.40
C PHE A 174 -9.68 -15.90 -1.98
N TYR A 175 -10.25 -15.67 -0.79
CA TYR A 175 -11.31 -16.49 -0.20
C TYR A 175 -12.66 -15.76 -0.12
N GLY A 176 -12.71 -14.51 -0.56
CA GLY A 176 -13.92 -13.71 -0.64
C GLY A 176 -13.76 -12.32 0.00
N ALA A 177 -14.64 -11.41 -0.42
CA ALA A 177 -14.76 -10.07 0.16
C ALA A 177 -16.18 -9.84 0.68
N TYR A 178 -16.28 -9.10 1.79
CA TYR A 178 -17.51 -8.80 2.50
C TYR A 178 -17.54 -7.31 2.84
N LEU A 179 -18.60 -6.64 2.44
CA LEU A 179 -18.88 -5.26 2.83
C LEU A 179 -19.76 -5.27 4.09
N ALA A 180 -19.46 -4.40 5.03
CA ALA A 180 -20.24 -4.28 6.26
C ALA A 180 -20.13 -2.92 6.92
N ILE A 181 -20.91 -2.73 7.98
CA ILE A 181 -20.64 -1.70 8.99
C ILE A 181 -19.97 -2.39 10.18
N ALA A 182 -18.74 -1.98 10.49
CA ALA A 182 -18.02 -2.44 11.66
C ALA A 182 -18.57 -1.78 12.93
N ASN A 183 -18.90 -2.57 13.95
CA ASN A 183 -19.34 -2.05 15.25
C ASN A 183 -18.26 -1.12 15.86
N GLN A 184 -17.00 -1.54 15.73
CA GLN A 184 -15.81 -0.78 16.09
C GLN A 184 -14.75 -1.00 15.03
N TYR A 185 -14.26 0.07 14.41
CA TYR A 185 -13.16 0.07 13.47
C TYR A 185 -11.93 0.70 14.10
N TYR A 186 -10.80 0.01 14.04
CA TYR A 186 -9.54 0.43 14.63
C TYR A 186 -8.67 1.00 13.50
N TYR A 187 -8.66 2.32 13.38
CA TYR A 187 -7.76 3.00 12.47
C TYR A 187 -6.39 3.14 13.12
N ASN A 188 -5.35 2.57 12.51
CA ASN A 188 -3.99 2.68 13.00
C ASN A 188 -3.52 4.13 12.82
N VAL A 189 -3.07 4.76 13.91
CA VAL A 189 -2.50 6.11 13.92
C VAL A 189 -1.09 6.10 14.48
N THR A 190 -0.44 4.93 14.60
CA THR A 190 0.83 4.77 15.33
C THR A 190 1.92 5.70 14.79
N GLU A 191 2.09 5.77 13.48
CA GLU A 191 3.10 6.61 12.83
C GLU A 191 2.81 8.10 13.06
N GLU A 192 1.56 8.50 12.85
CA GLU A 192 1.14 9.90 12.97
C GLU A 192 0.97 10.33 14.44
N PHE A 193 0.90 9.40 15.38
CA PHE A 193 0.56 9.68 16.78
C PHE A 193 1.56 10.65 17.41
N SER A 194 2.84 10.50 17.06
CA SER A 194 3.93 11.35 17.53
C SER A 194 3.70 12.83 17.23
N GLU A 195 3.05 13.16 16.11
CA GLU A 195 2.75 14.52 15.68
C GLU A 195 1.34 14.94 16.14
N ILE A 196 0.32 14.16 15.81
CA ILE A 196 -1.09 14.54 16.03
C ILE A 196 -1.46 14.63 17.51
N ARG A 197 -0.72 13.96 18.41
CA ARG A 197 -0.96 14.08 19.86
C ARG A 197 -0.65 15.48 20.40
N PHE A 198 0.12 16.28 19.68
CA PHE A 198 0.41 17.67 20.07
C PHE A 198 -0.58 18.66 19.45
N GLU A 199 -1.57 18.16 18.71
CA GLU A 199 -2.59 18.99 18.09
C GLU A 199 -3.85 19.09 18.96
N SER A 200 -4.26 20.31 19.31
CA SER A 200 -5.43 20.55 20.17
C SER A 200 -6.74 20.01 19.58
N TRP A 201 -6.84 20.00 18.24
CA TRP A 201 -8.02 19.51 17.54
C TRP A 201 -8.24 18.00 17.78
N PHE A 202 -7.16 17.21 17.92
CA PHE A 202 -7.24 15.75 18.08
C PHE A 202 -7.94 15.38 19.39
N TRP A 203 -7.49 15.95 20.50
CA TRP A 203 -8.08 15.74 21.84
C TRP A 203 -9.49 16.29 21.95
N LYS A 204 -9.76 17.46 21.36
CA LYS A 204 -11.12 18.02 21.29
C LYS A 204 -12.09 17.06 20.59
N ARG A 205 -11.65 16.42 19.51
CA ARG A 205 -12.46 15.43 18.77
C ARG A 205 -12.68 14.15 19.57
N GLN A 206 -11.68 13.69 20.31
CA GLN A 206 -11.83 12.56 21.24
C GLN A 206 -12.86 12.88 22.34
N GLN A 207 -12.78 14.06 22.96
CA GLN A 207 -13.72 14.50 24.00
C GLN A 207 -15.16 14.63 23.48
N GLN A 208 -15.32 15.04 22.22
CA GLN A 208 -16.62 15.05 21.52
C GLN A 208 -17.16 13.65 21.22
N GLY A 209 -16.40 12.59 21.47
CA GLY A 209 -16.79 11.21 21.24
C GLY A 209 -16.76 10.79 19.77
N ILE A 210 -16.03 11.52 18.90
CA ILE A 210 -15.88 11.16 17.48
C ILE A 210 -15.13 9.82 17.33
N PHE A 211 -14.13 9.61 18.18
CA PHE A 211 -13.38 8.36 18.29
C PHE A 211 -12.94 8.17 19.75
N SER A 212 -12.50 6.96 20.09
CA SER A 212 -11.76 6.69 21.33
C SER A 212 -10.34 6.24 21.00
N LEU A 213 -9.34 6.76 21.71
CA LEU A 213 -7.96 6.33 21.57
C LEU A 213 -7.75 4.97 22.26
N ALA A 214 -7.02 4.06 21.63
CA ALA A 214 -6.61 2.78 22.19
C ALA A 214 -5.13 2.53 21.91
N GLY A 215 -4.32 2.39 22.96
CA GLY A 215 -2.91 2.03 22.87
C GLY A 215 -2.69 0.55 23.20
N PHE A 216 -1.73 -0.10 22.56
CA PHE A 216 -1.32 -1.47 22.85
C PHE A 216 0.20 -1.58 22.91
N GLU A 217 0.73 -2.05 24.04
CA GLU A 217 2.14 -2.37 24.22
C GLU A 217 2.32 -3.90 24.19
N GLY A 218 3.03 -4.42 23.19
CA GLY A 218 3.22 -5.88 23.04
C GLY A 218 1.91 -6.68 22.99
N GLY A 219 0.83 -6.07 22.47
CA GLY A 219 -0.51 -6.67 22.38
C GLY A 219 -1.38 -6.51 23.63
N VAL A 220 -0.86 -5.94 24.72
CA VAL A 220 -1.64 -5.64 25.92
C VAL A 220 -2.15 -4.21 25.84
N ALA A 221 -3.45 -4.00 26.12
CA ALA A 221 -4.03 -2.66 26.10
C ALA A 221 -3.41 -1.77 27.20
N LEU A 222 -3.05 -0.54 26.84
CA LEU A 222 -2.58 0.47 27.80
C LEU A 222 -3.71 0.85 28.77
N SER A 223 -3.31 1.26 29.97
CA SER A 223 -4.24 1.85 30.95
C SER A 223 -4.81 3.16 30.42
N SER A 224 -6.04 3.50 30.81
CA SER A 224 -6.62 4.82 30.54
C SER A 224 -5.80 5.95 31.15
N ASP A 225 -5.08 5.66 32.23
CA ASP A 225 -4.34 6.63 33.04
C ASP A 225 -2.87 6.77 32.57
N ASP A 226 -2.53 6.17 31.43
CA ASP A 226 -1.21 6.33 30.83
C ASP A 226 -1.03 7.76 30.28
N SER A 227 0.12 8.38 30.55
CA SER A 227 0.48 9.71 30.04
C SER A 227 0.36 9.87 28.52
N LEU A 228 0.51 8.79 27.75
CA LEU A 228 0.34 8.81 26.30
C LEU A 228 -1.13 8.83 25.87
N MET A 229 -2.05 8.48 26.77
CA MET A 229 -3.49 8.45 26.54
C MET A 229 -4.19 9.77 26.92
N GLU A 230 -3.42 10.75 27.41
CA GLU A 230 -3.88 12.08 27.84
C GLU A 230 -3.24 13.21 27.02
N PRO A 231 -3.90 14.39 26.90
CA PRO A 231 -3.33 15.55 26.24
C PRO A 231 -2.05 16.02 26.97
N PRO A 232 -0.99 16.40 26.24
CA PRO A 232 0.17 17.05 26.83
C PRO A 232 -0.23 18.29 27.65
N ASN A 233 0.44 18.49 28.80
CA ASN A 233 0.14 19.58 29.73
C ASN A 233 0.09 20.96 29.05
N ASP A 234 0.94 21.21 28.06
CA ASP A 234 1.03 22.48 27.32
C ASP A 234 -0.22 22.79 26.48
N LEU A 235 -1.08 21.79 26.19
CA LEU A 235 -2.35 21.98 25.49
C LEU A 235 -3.53 22.25 26.44
N THR A 236 -3.34 22.11 27.75
CA THR A 236 -4.44 22.21 28.72
C THR A 236 -4.83 23.65 29.04
N ASP A 237 -3.99 24.64 28.74
CA ASP A 237 -4.19 26.06 29.09
C ASP A 237 -5.21 26.78 28.18
N ASP A 238 -5.53 26.23 27.01
CA ASP A 238 -6.54 26.77 26.07
C ASP A 238 -7.97 26.27 26.35
N THR A 239 -8.19 25.55 27.46
CA THR A 239 -9.51 24.96 27.80
C THR A 239 -10.41 25.87 28.64
N THR A 240 -10.12 27.18 28.71
CA THR A 240 -11.03 28.14 29.35
C THR A 240 -12.25 28.45 28.48
N VAL A 241 -13.32 27.69 28.72
CA VAL A 241 -14.75 28.02 28.57
C VAL A 241 -15.08 29.18 27.61
N ASP A 242 -15.34 28.88 26.34
CA ASP A 242 -16.20 29.73 25.52
C ASP A 242 -17.59 29.09 25.35
N SER A 243 -18.53 29.75 26.02
CA SER A 243 -19.97 29.51 25.95
C SER A 243 -20.50 29.74 24.54
N ASP A 244 -21.46 28.90 24.14
CA ASP A 244 -22.28 28.95 22.92
C ASP A 244 -22.25 30.28 22.13
N CYS A 245 -21.71 30.22 20.91
CA CYS A 245 -22.22 31.04 19.81
C CYS A 245 -22.23 30.25 18.50
N ASP A 246 -23.42 29.82 18.09
CA ASP A 246 -23.76 29.69 16.68
C ASP A 246 -23.55 31.07 16.02
N SER A 247 -22.53 31.20 15.18
CA SER A 247 -22.45 32.31 14.23
C SER A 247 -21.76 31.88 12.95
N ASP A 248 -22.55 31.90 11.88
CA ASP A 248 -22.19 31.89 10.47
C ASP A 248 -20.74 32.36 10.17
N CYS A 249 -19.94 31.47 9.58
CA CYS A 249 -18.72 31.84 8.87
C CYS A 249 -19.07 32.49 7.51
N ARG A 250 -19.65 33.69 7.55
CA ARG A 250 -19.63 34.62 6.42
C ARG A 250 -18.54 35.65 6.68
N SER A 251 -17.38 35.44 6.07
CA SER A 251 -16.37 36.49 5.95
C SER A 251 -16.95 37.61 5.08
N ALA A 252 -17.43 38.67 5.73
CA ALA A 252 -17.86 39.89 5.08
C ALA A 252 -16.62 40.62 4.56
N ARG A 253 -16.35 40.39 3.27
CA ARG A 253 -15.54 41.29 2.44
C ARG A 253 -16.16 42.69 2.51
N HIS A 254 -15.32 43.66 2.82
CA HIS A 254 -15.65 45.07 2.80
C HIS A 254 -16.09 45.45 1.37
N ARG A 255 -17.36 45.85 1.21
CA ARG A 255 -17.86 46.51 -0.01
C ARG A 255 -17.38 47.96 -0.03
N MET A 256 -16.68 48.35 -1.08
CA MET A 256 -16.88 49.63 -1.73
C MET A 256 -17.24 49.32 -3.19
N ASP A 257 -18.45 49.69 -3.59
CA ASP A 257 -18.93 49.66 -4.98
C ASP A 257 -18.25 50.78 -5.78
N VAL A 258 -17.69 50.49 -6.97
CA VAL A 258 -17.81 51.33 -8.19
C VAL A 258 -17.64 50.45 -9.45
N ASP A 259 -18.43 50.80 -10.47
CA ASP A 259 -18.69 50.23 -11.80
C ASP A 259 -17.51 49.90 -12.75
N LEU A 260 -17.82 48.92 -13.61
CA LEU A 260 -17.51 48.65 -15.02
C LEU A 260 -16.33 49.32 -15.78
N ASP A 261 -15.70 48.46 -16.60
CA ASP A 261 -14.97 48.65 -17.87
C ASP A 261 -13.43 48.80 -17.92
N THR A 262 -12.88 47.95 -18.81
CA THR A 262 -11.65 48.06 -19.63
C THR A 262 -10.33 47.41 -19.17
N ALA A 263 -9.68 46.81 -20.16
CA ALA A 263 -8.46 46.02 -20.18
C ALA A 263 -7.17 46.70 -19.65
N ALA A 264 -6.25 45.90 -19.10
CA ALA A 264 -4.83 45.76 -19.53
C ALA A 264 -3.90 45.24 -18.40
N VAL A 265 -3.18 44.14 -18.68
CA VAL A 265 -1.70 43.98 -18.56
C VAL A 265 -0.99 44.17 -17.19
N LEU A 266 -0.37 43.06 -16.73
CA LEU A 266 0.82 42.90 -15.83
C LEU A 266 0.64 43.33 -14.35
N GLN A 267 1.24 42.72 -13.32
CA GLN A 267 2.40 41.85 -13.19
C GLN A 267 2.36 41.15 -11.81
N ASP A 268 3.10 40.05 -11.74
CA ASP A 268 3.37 39.12 -10.64
C ASP A 268 3.75 39.74 -9.27
N LYS A 269 3.38 39.03 -8.19
CA LYS A 269 4.22 38.81 -6.99
C LYS A 269 3.62 37.75 -6.07
N GLN A 270 4.30 36.61 -6.05
CA GLN A 270 4.18 35.48 -5.12
C GLN A 270 4.27 35.87 -3.64
N ASN A 271 3.46 35.21 -2.82
CA ASN A 271 3.87 34.58 -1.54
C ASN A 271 2.71 33.71 -1.03
N GLY A 272 2.75 32.41 -1.38
CA GLY A 272 1.91 31.37 -0.80
C GLY A 272 2.69 30.62 0.28
N SER A 273 2.17 30.64 1.50
CA SER A 273 2.55 29.71 2.56
C SER A 273 1.48 28.62 2.55
N GLU A 274 1.83 27.45 2.03
CA GLU A 274 0.96 26.27 2.02
C GLU A 274 1.41 25.30 3.11
N SER A 275 0.49 25.04 4.05
CA SER A 275 0.59 23.97 5.04
C SER A 275 0.08 22.69 4.37
N GLY A 276 1.02 21.89 3.87
CA GLY A 276 0.76 20.60 3.22
C GLY A 276 0.75 19.46 4.26
N SER A 277 -0.37 18.74 4.31
CA SER A 277 -0.59 17.60 5.20
C SER A 277 0.27 16.41 4.76
N LEU A 278 1.31 16.10 5.54
CA LEU A 278 2.12 14.88 5.42
C LEU A 278 1.28 13.68 5.90
N ARG A 279 1.04 12.67 5.05
CA ARG A 279 0.45 11.38 5.47
C ARG A 279 1.07 10.22 4.70
N SER A 280 1.25 9.11 5.42
CA SER A 280 1.65 7.76 4.98
C SER A 280 2.92 7.67 4.10
N VAL A 281 3.95 8.43 4.47
CA VAL A 281 5.32 8.15 4.01
C VAL A 281 5.91 7.14 4.99
N SER A 282 5.79 5.84 4.72
CA SER A 282 6.63 4.84 5.39
C SER A 282 8.07 5.04 4.90
N LEU A 283 8.77 5.97 5.56
CA LEU A 283 10.21 6.15 5.56
C LEU A 283 10.69 5.85 6.99
N SER A 284 10.71 4.58 7.35
CA SER A 284 11.36 4.11 8.57
C SER A 284 12.82 3.79 8.27
N THR A 285 13.67 4.82 8.24
CA THR A 285 15.13 4.67 8.41
C THR A 285 15.62 5.72 9.41
N HIS A 286 15.56 5.38 10.70
CA HIS A 286 16.28 6.11 11.73
C HIS A 286 16.92 5.15 12.72
N SER A 287 18.11 4.66 12.35
CA SER A 287 19.07 4.07 13.27
C SER A 287 19.75 5.20 14.06
N SER A 288 19.49 5.25 15.37
CA SER A 288 20.11 6.18 16.31
C SER A 288 21.63 5.93 16.38
N ARG A 289 22.43 6.84 15.84
CA ARG A 289 23.89 6.86 16.06
C ARG A 289 24.20 7.56 17.39
N SER A 290 24.74 6.80 18.35
CA SER A 290 25.38 7.32 19.55
C SER A 290 26.77 7.84 19.21
N ASP A 291 26.98 9.15 19.39
CA ASP A 291 28.25 9.82 19.18
C ASP A 291 29.18 9.57 20.39
N SER A 292 30.20 8.72 20.23
CA SER A 292 31.18 8.43 21.27
C SER A 292 32.46 9.23 21.03
N SER A 293 32.53 10.42 21.63
CA SER A 293 33.79 11.18 21.74
C SER A 293 34.60 10.66 22.92
N SER A 294 35.79 10.14 22.63
CA SER A 294 36.80 9.68 23.59
C SER A 294 37.40 10.83 24.41
N GLY A 295 37.41 10.69 25.73
CA GLY A 295 38.19 11.52 26.67
C GLY A 295 38.45 10.73 27.95
N SER A 296 39.72 10.65 28.34
CA SER A 296 40.31 9.77 29.34
C SER A 296 40.23 10.29 30.79
N ASP A 297 40.46 9.34 31.71
CA ASP A 297 41.12 9.45 33.03
C ASP A 297 40.26 9.26 34.32
N ASP A 298 40.54 8.10 34.93
CA ASP A 298 40.95 7.85 36.33
C ASP A 298 39.98 7.86 37.55
N SER A 299 39.98 6.68 38.20
CA SER A 299 40.02 6.40 39.66
C SER A 299 38.74 6.21 40.50
N ASP A 300 38.58 4.97 40.99
CA ASP A 300 38.17 4.46 42.32
C ASP A 300 36.99 5.08 43.09
N ASP A 301 35.94 4.28 43.39
CA ASP A 301 35.77 3.53 44.66
C ASP A 301 34.27 3.24 44.99
N SER A 302 34.03 1.97 45.36
CA SER A 302 33.00 1.38 46.25
C SER A 302 31.54 1.85 46.36
N SER A 303 30.69 0.81 46.33
CA SER A 303 29.51 0.52 47.19
C SER A 303 28.09 0.88 46.70
N GLY A 304 27.40 -0.15 46.18
CA GLY A 304 26.16 -0.68 46.76
C GLY A 304 24.87 0.14 46.62
N SER A 305 24.05 -0.22 45.63
CA SER A 305 22.59 -0.33 45.79
C SER A 305 22.00 -1.25 44.73
N ASP A 306 21.14 -2.16 45.17
CA ASP A 306 20.29 -3.01 44.34
C ASP A 306 19.39 -2.12 43.47
N ASP A 307 19.67 -2.06 42.17
CA ASP A 307 18.71 -1.62 41.17
C ASP A 307 18.40 -2.79 40.23
N SER A 308 17.17 -3.27 40.37
CA SER A 308 16.52 -4.20 39.47
C SER A 308 16.52 -3.63 38.05
N ASN A 309 17.52 -4.03 37.28
CA ASN A 309 17.55 -3.86 35.82
C ASN A 309 16.39 -4.66 35.22
N SER A 310 15.22 -4.03 35.12
CA SER A 310 14.22 -4.44 34.14
C SER A 310 14.86 -4.24 32.79
N SER A 311 15.20 -5.33 32.12
CA SER A 311 15.56 -5.32 30.71
C SER A 311 14.33 -4.83 29.94
N SER A 312 14.22 -3.50 29.78
CA SER A 312 13.26 -2.85 28.89
C SER A 312 13.67 -3.20 27.47
N THR A 313 13.22 -4.37 27.01
CA THR A 313 12.91 -4.53 25.59
C THR A 313 11.92 -3.40 25.31
N ASN A 314 12.37 -2.34 24.63
CA ASN A 314 11.48 -1.26 24.18
C ASN A 314 10.40 -1.93 23.32
N LYS A 315 9.25 -2.22 23.92
CA LYS A 315 8.12 -2.78 23.21
C LYS A 315 7.45 -1.61 22.51
N GLU A 316 7.43 -1.66 21.19
CA GLU A 316 6.75 -0.65 20.40
C GLU A 316 5.27 -0.58 20.81
N VAL A 317 4.81 0.64 21.06
CA VAL A 317 3.43 0.92 21.42
C VAL A 317 2.68 1.27 20.14
N SER A 318 1.57 0.59 19.90
CA SER A 318 0.71 0.85 18.74
C SER A 318 -0.54 1.62 19.17
N PHE A 319 -0.89 2.67 18.45
CA PHE A 319 -2.03 3.53 18.73
C PHE A 319 -3.11 3.41 17.66
N PHE A 320 -4.36 3.33 18.12
CA PHE A 320 -5.53 3.21 17.26
C PHE A 320 -6.59 4.23 17.63
N ALA A 321 -7.13 4.92 16.63
CA ALA A 321 -8.38 5.65 16.75
C ALA A 321 -9.55 4.70 16.49
N VAL A 322 -10.35 4.43 17.51
CA VAL A 322 -11.49 3.51 17.44
C VAL A 322 -12.75 4.28 17.07
N LEU A 323 -13.24 4.04 15.86
CA LEU A 323 -14.45 4.63 15.29
C LEU A 323 -15.63 3.66 15.44
N LYS A 324 -16.80 4.17 15.80
CA LYS A 324 -18.03 3.35 15.91
C LYS A 324 -18.80 3.35 14.59
N GLU A 325 -19.46 2.22 14.30
CA GLU A 325 -20.37 2.06 13.15
C GLU A 325 -19.74 2.53 11.83
N PHE A 326 -18.54 2.03 11.53
CA PHE A 326 -17.76 2.51 10.40
C PHE A 326 -17.91 1.59 9.17
N PRO A 327 -18.14 2.12 7.96
CA PRO A 327 -18.26 1.31 6.76
C PRO A 327 -16.91 0.71 6.35
N THR A 328 -16.85 -0.60 6.24
CA THR A 328 -15.62 -1.36 5.97
C THR A 328 -15.82 -2.46 4.93
N MET A 329 -14.71 -2.85 4.31
CA MET A 329 -14.58 -4.03 3.48
C MET A 329 -13.58 -4.99 4.13
N MET A 330 -14.00 -6.23 4.29
CA MET A 330 -13.16 -7.34 4.72
C MET A 330 -12.77 -8.17 3.49
N MET A 331 -11.49 -8.46 3.33
CA MET A 331 -10.95 -9.35 2.31
C MET A 331 -10.23 -10.51 2.99
N PHE A 332 -10.67 -11.73 2.69
CA PHE A 332 -10.06 -12.94 3.23
C PHE A 332 -9.07 -13.48 2.22
N LEU A 333 -7.81 -13.57 2.63
CA LEU A 333 -6.66 -13.90 1.79
C LEU A 333 -5.87 -15.06 2.38
N GLU A 334 -5.06 -15.70 1.57
CA GLU A 334 -4.04 -16.65 2.04
C GLU A 334 -3.04 -15.98 2.97
N SER A 335 -2.67 -16.68 4.04
CA SER A 335 -1.63 -16.22 4.95
C SER A 335 -0.23 -16.39 4.34
N ASN A 336 0.69 -15.53 4.72
CA ASN A 336 2.11 -15.61 4.37
C ASN A 336 2.96 -15.57 5.65
N THR A 337 4.26 -15.81 5.56
CA THR A 337 5.11 -15.95 6.73
C THR A 337 5.58 -14.61 7.28
N ASN A 338 6.17 -13.75 6.45
CA ASN A 338 6.52 -12.39 6.83
C ASN A 338 6.72 -11.50 5.59
N THR A 339 7.06 -10.23 5.77
CA THR A 339 7.40 -9.29 4.69
C THR A 339 8.85 -9.50 4.20
N MET A 340 9.18 -8.99 3.02
CA MET A 340 10.56 -8.86 2.54
C MET A 340 11.34 -7.87 3.41
N ASP A 341 10.65 -6.87 3.95
CA ASP A 341 11.19 -5.90 4.89
C ASP A 341 11.82 -6.57 6.11
N SER A 342 11.15 -7.58 6.67
CA SER A 342 11.67 -8.38 7.79
C SER A 342 12.97 -9.15 7.48
N LEU A 343 13.43 -9.15 6.23
CA LEU A 343 14.69 -9.78 5.80
C LEU A 343 15.83 -8.75 5.71
N LEU A 344 15.54 -7.46 5.87
CA LEU A 344 16.53 -6.38 5.89
C LEU A 344 17.19 -6.24 7.26
N ASP A 345 16.50 -6.63 8.34
CA ASP A 345 16.99 -6.52 9.73
C ASP A 345 18.00 -7.61 10.14
N THR A 346 18.58 -8.34 9.19
CA THR A 346 19.54 -9.42 9.51
C THR A 346 20.94 -8.84 9.71
N GLU A 347 21.56 -9.09 10.86
CA GLU A 347 22.96 -8.70 11.16
C GLU A 347 24.01 -9.42 10.29
N ASP A 348 23.58 -10.37 9.44
CA ASP A 348 24.45 -11.11 8.55
C ASP A 348 24.86 -10.27 7.33
N ARG A 349 26.11 -10.47 6.88
CA ARG A 349 26.59 -9.89 5.62
C ARG A 349 25.65 -10.28 4.48
N ILE A 350 25.22 -9.26 3.73
CA ILE A 350 24.28 -9.42 2.62
C ILE A 350 24.80 -10.41 1.59
N ASN A 351 23.95 -11.40 1.29
CA ASN A 351 24.17 -12.31 0.19
C ASN A 351 23.52 -11.74 -1.08
N GLU A 352 24.32 -11.07 -1.90
CA GLU A 352 23.80 -10.42 -3.12
C GLU A 352 23.17 -11.40 -4.10
N ASP A 353 23.74 -12.60 -4.29
CA ASP A 353 23.17 -13.59 -5.21
C ASP A 353 21.76 -14.02 -4.79
N GLN A 354 21.53 -14.12 -3.48
CA GLN A 354 20.22 -14.40 -2.90
C GLN A 354 19.24 -13.26 -3.15
N TRP A 355 19.62 -12.02 -2.84
CA TRP A 355 18.77 -10.84 -3.07
C TRP A 355 18.45 -10.63 -4.55
N ILE A 356 19.44 -10.81 -5.43
CA ILE A 356 19.25 -10.75 -6.88
C ILE A 356 18.24 -11.81 -7.35
N ALA A 357 18.29 -13.02 -6.81
CA ALA A 357 17.32 -14.06 -7.13
C ALA A 357 15.90 -13.73 -6.60
N TRP A 358 15.80 -13.15 -5.41
CA TRP A 358 14.54 -12.71 -4.82
C TRP A 358 13.91 -11.54 -5.59
N LEU A 359 14.71 -10.54 -5.97
CA LEU A 359 14.26 -9.45 -6.84
C LEU A 359 13.81 -9.96 -8.20
N PHE A 360 14.44 -11.01 -8.75
CA PHE A 360 13.96 -11.62 -9.99
C PHE A 360 12.53 -12.18 -9.84
N GLN A 361 12.18 -12.78 -8.69
CA GLN A 361 10.80 -13.25 -8.46
C GLN A 361 9.80 -12.09 -8.50
N VAL A 362 10.17 -10.93 -7.94
CA VAL A 362 9.35 -9.71 -7.99
C VAL A 362 9.24 -9.18 -9.42
N ILE A 363 10.35 -9.09 -10.14
CA ILE A 363 10.39 -8.71 -11.56
C ILE A 363 9.49 -9.63 -12.39
N ALA A 364 9.53 -10.95 -12.14
CA ALA A 364 8.71 -11.92 -12.85
C ALA A 364 7.21 -11.66 -12.62
N ALA A 365 6.80 -11.43 -11.36
CA ALA A 365 5.42 -11.08 -11.02
C ALA A 365 4.98 -9.79 -11.73
N LEU A 366 5.81 -8.74 -11.71
CA LEU A 366 5.53 -7.47 -12.37
C LEU A 366 5.46 -7.60 -13.90
N CYS A 367 6.37 -8.37 -14.53
CA CYS A 367 6.31 -8.65 -15.96
C CYS A 367 4.97 -9.25 -16.38
N GLN A 368 4.47 -10.21 -15.59
CA GLN A 368 3.20 -10.88 -15.86
C GLN A 368 2.01 -9.92 -15.80
N VAL A 369 1.88 -9.16 -14.71
CA VAL A 369 0.73 -8.27 -14.52
C VAL A 369 0.77 -7.05 -15.44
N GLN A 370 1.96 -6.53 -15.73
CA GLN A 370 2.14 -5.45 -16.71
C GLN A 370 1.78 -5.93 -18.12
N SER A 371 2.22 -7.13 -18.51
CA SER A 371 1.95 -7.64 -19.86
C SER A 371 0.48 -7.99 -20.08
N ILE A 372 -0.20 -8.52 -19.06
CA ILE A 372 -1.59 -9.00 -19.20
C ILE A 372 -2.61 -7.88 -18.99
N TRP A 373 -2.41 -7.05 -17.96
CA TRP A 373 -3.41 -6.06 -17.51
C TRP A 373 -2.95 -4.60 -17.65
N ALA A 374 -1.74 -4.36 -18.15
CA ALA A 374 -1.09 -3.05 -18.04
C ALA A 374 -1.11 -2.52 -16.59
N MET A 375 -0.97 -3.44 -15.62
CA MET A 375 -1.05 -3.14 -14.20
C MET A 375 0.24 -2.49 -13.70
N THR A 376 0.13 -1.37 -13.02
CA THR A 376 1.17 -0.79 -12.16
C THR A 376 0.68 -0.86 -10.72
N HIS A 377 1.55 -1.27 -9.78
CA HIS A 377 1.21 -1.36 -8.36
C HIS A 377 1.07 0.02 -7.72
N ASN A 378 1.96 0.95 -8.09
CA ASN A 378 2.05 2.34 -7.62
C ASN A 378 2.37 2.54 -6.13
N ASP A 379 2.64 1.44 -5.42
CA ASP A 379 2.97 1.47 -4.00
C ASP A 379 3.80 0.24 -3.59
N LEU A 380 4.74 -0.14 -4.45
CA LEU A 380 5.54 -1.34 -4.22
C LEU A 380 6.74 -1.00 -3.35
N HIS A 381 6.65 -1.33 -2.06
CA HIS A 381 7.76 -1.30 -1.12
C HIS A 381 7.95 -2.68 -0.49
N SER A 382 9.07 -2.90 0.22
CA SER A 382 9.43 -4.16 0.90
C SER A 382 8.32 -4.74 1.78
N ASN A 383 7.56 -3.90 2.48
CA ASN A 383 6.41 -4.33 3.29
C ASN A 383 5.22 -4.88 2.48
N ASN A 384 5.08 -4.50 1.19
CA ASN A 384 4.04 -5.01 0.29
C ASN A 384 4.48 -6.25 -0.51
N ILE A 385 5.63 -6.82 -0.14
CA ILE A 385 6.15 -8.06 -0.71
C ILE A 385 6.26 -9.06 0.43
N LEU A 386 5.41 -10.08 0.45
CA LEU A 386 5.43 -11.13 1.47
C LEU A 386 6.22 -12.34 0.97
N TRP A 387 6.68 -13.19 1.89
CA TRP A 387 7.30 -14.47 1.56
C TRP A 387 6.67 -15.64 2.32
N THR A 388 6.79 -16.82 1.71
CA THR A 388 6.48 -18.12 2.33
C THR A 388 7.62 -19.11 2.09
N PRO A 389 7.83 -20.08 3.00
CA PRO A 389 8.77 -21.17 2.79
C PRO A 389 8.50 -21.89 1.46
N CYS A 390 9.57 -22.14 0.71
CA CYS A 390 9.53 -22.85 -0.57
C CYS A 390 10.44 -24.07 -0.50
N THR A 391 9.91 -25.25 -0.84
CA THR A 391 10.70 -26.49 -0.92
C THR A 391 11.39 -26.67 -2.25
N GLU A 392 10.90 -26.00 -3.30
CA GLU A 392 11.51 -26.07 -4.63
C GLU A 392 12.84 -25.32 -4.63
N GLU A 393 13.89 -25.95 -5.14
CA GLU A 393 15.21 -25.32 -5.22
C GLU A 393 15.24 -24.19 -6.26
N TYR A 394 14.49 -24.36 -7.37
CA TYR A 394 14.44 -23.41 -8.47
C TYR A 394 13.01 -23.14 -8.96
N LEU A 395 12.75 -21.90 -9.34
CA LEU A 395 11.61 -21.50 -10.17
C LEU A 395 12.05 -21.33 -11.62
N TYR A 396 11.18 -21.69 -12.56
CA TYR A 396 11.45 -21.60 -13.99
C TYR A 396 10.46 -20.64 -14.64
N TYR A 397 10.99 -19.73 -15.45
CA TYR A 397 10.21 -18.73 -16.16
C TYR A 397 10.50 -18.76 -17.65
N LYS A 398 9.53 -18.36 -18.48
CA LYS A 398 9.68 -18.37 -19.94
C LYS A 398 9.05 -17.13 -20.60
N THR A 399 9.78 -16.49 -21.51
CA THR A 399 9.30 -15.40 -22.36
C THR A 399 8.60 -15.92 -23.62
N ARG A 400 7.90 -15.04 -24.35
CA ARG A 400 7.18 -15.38 -25.59
C ARG A 400 8.12 -15.85 -26.70
N ASP A 401 9.33 -15.32 -26.76
CA ASP A 401 10.37 -15.73 -27.72
C ASP A 401 11.02 -17.09 -27.40
N GLY A 402 10.68 -17.69 -26.26
CA GLY A 402 11.09 -19.03 -25.88
C GLY A 402 12.29 -19.10 -24.94
N ARG A 403 12.94 -17.97 -24.61
CA ARG A 403 14.01 -17.94 -23.61
C ARG A 403 13.49 -18.33 -22.23
N THR A 404 14.36 -18.96 -21.44
CA THR A 404 13.99 -19.56 -20.15
C THR A 404 14.96 -19.08 -19.08
N TRP A 405 14.46 -18.80 -17.88
CA TRP A 405 15.25 -18.42 -16.71
C TRP A 405 15.06 -19.45 -15.61
N ARG A 406 16.15 -19.78 -14.91
CA ARG A 406 16.12 -20.68 -13.75
C ARG A 406 16.62 -19.91 -12.53
N ILE A 407 15.73 -19.68 -11.58
CA ILE A 407 15.96 -18.79 -10.43
C ILE A 407 16.02 -19.61 -9.15
N PRO A 408 17.14 -19.59 -8.40
CA PRO A 408 17.20 -20.24 -7.10
C PRO A 408 16.24 -19.55 -6.12
N THR A 409 15.47 -20.33 -5.37
CA THR A 409 14.48 -19.78 -4.41
C THR A 409 15.13 -19.36 -3.11
N TYR A 410 16.26 -19.97 -2.76
CA TYR A 410 16.85 -19.92 -1.42
C TYR A 410 15.81 -20.20 -0.32
N GLY A 411 14.89 -21.12 -0.59
CA GLY A 411 13.85 -21.52 0.34
C GLY A 411 12.72 -20.51 0.53
N LYS A 412 12.63 -19.45 -0.30
CA LYS A 412 11.57 -18.44 -0.22
C LYS A 412 10.86 -18.23 -1.55
N LEU A 413 9.53 -18.18 -1.47
CA LEU A 413 8.64 -17.75 -2.55
C LEU A 413 8.03 -16.40 -2.18
N PHE A 414 8.22 -15.39 -3.03
CA PHE A 414 7.70 -14.04 -2.80
C PHE A 414 6.35 -13.81 -3.48
N ARG A 415 5.49 -13.01 -2.83
CA ARG A 415 4.17 -12.61 -3.32
C ARG A 415 3.91 -11.13 -3.09
N ILE A 416 3.35 -10.47 -4.10
CA ILE A 416 2.98 -9.05 -4.01
C ILE A 416 1.56 -8.93 -3.45
N ILE A 417 1.35 -7.97 -2.55
CA ILE A 417 0.05 -7.65 -1.94
C ILE A 417 -0.20 -6.15 -1.93
N ASP A 418 -1.41 -5.76 -1.50
CA ASP A 418 -1.86 -4.37 -1.35
C ASP A 418 -2.04 -3.59 -2.65
N PHE A 419 -3.09 -3.95 -3.37
CA PHE A 419 -3.39 -3.36 -4.68
C PHE A 419 -4.33 -2.16 -4.58
N GLY A 420 -4.44 -1.53 -3.40
CA GLY A 420 -5.32 -0.37 -3.20
C GLY A 420 -5.01 0.79 -4.14
N ARG A 421 -3.72 1.02 -4.43
CA ARG A 421 -3.25 2.03 -5.39
C ARG A 421 -2.98 1.47 -6.79
N ALA A 422 -3.25 0.20 -7.04
CA ALA A 422 -2.96 -0.38 -8.35
C ALA A 422 -3.83 0.29 -9.44
N ILE A 423 -3.22 0.50 -10.61
CA ILE A 423 -3.95 0.93 -11.80
C ILE A 423 -3.79 -0.14 -12.86
N TYR A 424 -4.91 -0.65 -13.37
CA TYR A 424 -4.91 -1.75 -14.32
C TYR A 424 -6.13 -1.71 -15.23
N THR A 425 -6.08 -2.49 -16.31
CA THR A 425 -7.13 -2.56 -17.32
C THR A 425 -7.53 -4.01 -17.58
N HIS A 426 -8.84 -4.24 -17.74
CA HIS A 426 -9.39 -5.54 -18.10
C HIS A 426 -10.57 -5.35 -19.07
N ASN A 427 -10.48 -5.96 -20.25
CA ASN A 427 -11.52 -5.90 -21.30
C ASN A 427 -12.03 -4.48 -21.55
N ASP A 428 -11.13 -3.50 -21.74
CA ASP A 428 -11.41 -2.05 -21.90
C ASP A 428 -11.97 -1.32 -20.66
N THR A 429 -12.09 -2.00 -19.52
CA THR A 429 -12.49 -1.38 -18.25
C THR A 429 -11.22 -1.00 -17.47
N ILE A 430 -11.05 0.30 -17.20
CA ILE A 430 -9.98 0.79 -16.33
C ILE A 430 -10.37 0.70 -14.86
N CYS A 431 -9.52 0.10 -14.04
CA CYS A 431 -9.58 0.15 -12.58
C CYS A 431 -8.51 1.13 -12.10
N ILE A 432 -8.95 2.11 -11.31
CA ILE A 432 -8.12 3.18 -10.76
C ILE A 432 -8.74 3.60 -9.44
N SER A 433 -7.91 3.79 -8.41
CA SER A 433 -8.32 4.24 -7.08
C SER A 433 -8.79 5.68 -7.10
N ASP A 434 -9.75 6.00 -6.23
CA ASP A 434 -10.15 7.37 -5.94
C ASP A 434 -9.06 8.15 -5.17
N ASP A 435 -8.04 7.48 -4.64
CA ASP A 435 -6.87 8.13 -4.02
C ASP A 435 -6.17 9.12 -4.97
N TYR A 436 -6.25 8.89 -6.28
CA TYR A 436 -5.66 9.77 -7.29
C TYR A 436 -6.48 11.02 -7.61
N ALA A 437 -7.65 11.20 -6.97
CA ALA A 437 -8.40 12.44 -7.11
C ALA A 437 -7.62 13.63 -6.54
N HIS A 438 -7.83 14.82 -7.11
CA HIS A 438 -7.03 16.03 -6.85
C HIS A 438 -6.79 16.40 -5.37
N ASN A 439 -7.71 16.03 -4.46
CA ASN A 439 -7.61 16.34 -3.03
C ASN A 439 -7.44 15.11 -2.12
N ASN A 440 -7.16 13.94 -2.72
CA ASN A 440 -6.93 12.71 -1.98
C ASN A 440 -5.43 12.43 -1.89
N GLU A 441 -5.08 11.38 -1.14
CA GLU A 441 -3.71 11.04 -0.74
C GLU A 441 -2.72 10.98 -1.91
N ALA A 442 -3.15 10.46 -3.06
CA ALA A 442 -2.32 10.31 -4.25
C ALA A 442 -2.61 11.34 -5.36
N GLY A 443 -3.24 12.47 -5.01
CA GLY A 443 -3.53 13.56 -5.92
C GLY A 443 -2.27 14.09 -6.63
N GLY A 444 -2.37 14.37 -7.93
CA GLY A 444 -1.27 14.94 -8.73
C GLY A 444 -0.20 13.94 -9.21
N GLN A 445 -0.24 12.67 -8.77
CA GLN A 445 0.66 11.62 -9.27
C GLN A 445 0.40 11.30 -10.75
N TYR A 446 -0.89 11.18 -11.12
CA TYR A 446 -1.34 10.86 -12.47
C TYR A 446 -2.43 11.84 -12.92
N ASN A 447 -2.58 12.01 -14.24
CA ASN A 447 -3.60 12.87 -14.82
C ASN A 447 -4.10 12.27 -16.16
N PHE A 448 -5.06 11.34 -16.06
CA PHE A 448 -5.64 10.64 -17.21
C PHE A 448 -6.96 9.94 -16.84
N GLY A 449 -7.68 9.43 -17.84
CA GLY A 449 -8.87 8.61 -17.57
C GLY A 449 -9.94 9.33 -16.73
N PRO A 450 -10.53 8.67 -15.72
CA PRO A 450 -11.55 9.26 -14.84
C PRO A 450 -11.11 10.48 -14.01
N ILE A 451 -9.79 10.64 -13.79
CA ILE A 451 -9.22 11.72 -12.97
C ILE A 451 -8.63 12.86 -13.83
N TYR A 452 -8.89 12.87 -15.14
CA TYR A 452 -8.26 13.82 -16.06
C TYR A 452 -8.72 15.28 -15.82
N ASN A 453 -7.77 16.15 -15.53
CA ASN A 453 -7.89 17.60 -15.54
C ASN A 453 -7.20 18.19 -16.79
N ALA A 454 -7.93 19.00 -17.56
CA ALA A 454 -7.42 19.64 -18.78
C ALA A 454 -6.42 20.78 -18.52
N GLU A 455 -6.40 21.33 -17.30
CA GLU A 455 -5.49 22.40 -16.89
C GLU A 455 -4.08 21.88 -16.55
N GLU A 456 -3.95 20.58 -16.33
CA GLU A 456 -2.70 19.91 -15.96
C GLU A 456 -2.16 19.06 -17.12
N PRO A 457 -0.83 18.83 -17.19
CA PRO A 457 -0.26 17.95 -18.19
C PRO A 457 -0.75 16.51 -17.99
N ARG A 458 -0.96 15.77 -19.08
CA ARG A 458 -1.35 14.35 -19.00
C ARG A 458 -0.19 13.53 -18.45
N VAL A 459 -0.48 12.72 -17.43
CA VAL A 459 0.47 11.79 -16.84
C VAL A 459 -0.18 10.42 -16.75
N TYR A 460 0.41 9.46 -17.46
CA TYR A 460 -0.07 8.08 -17.51
C TYR A 460 0.68 7.20 -16.51
N PRO A 461 0.09 6.07 -16.09
CA PRO A 461 0.76 5.07 -15.26
C PRO A 461 2.07 4.62 -15.87
N ASN A 462 3.08 4.50 -15.00
CA ASN A 462 4.45 4.32 -15.40
C ASN A 462 4.95 2.92 -15.02
N PRO A 463 5.24 2.02 -15.98
CA PRO A 463 5.75 0.68 -15.69
C PRO A 463 7.07 0.63 -14.92
N SER A 464 7.85 1.73 -14.93
CA SER A 464 9.09 1.86 -14.16
C SER A 464 8.85 2.24 -12.69
N PHE A 465 7.64 2.66 -12.34
CA PHE A 465 7.32 3.15 -11.00
C PHE A 465 7.61 2.10 -9.93
N ASP A 466 7.13 0.87 -10.16
CA ASP A 466 7.13 -0.19 -9.14
C ASP A 466 8.55 -0.59 -8.71
N LEU A 467 9.48 -0.75 -9.66
CA LEU A 467 10.88 -1.08 -9.35
C LEU A 467 11.67 0.09 -8.76
N CYS A 468 11.38 1.32 -9.21
CA CYS A 468 11.96 2.51 -8.59
C CYS A 468 11.51 2.64 -7.13
N ARG A 469 10.20 2.50 -6.85
CA ARG A 469 9.66 2.60 -5.50
C ARG A 469 10.19 1.51 -4.57
N LEU A 470 10.36 0.29 -5.11
CA LEU A 470 10.97 -0.82 -4.37
C LEU A 470 12.43 -0.52 -4.02
N SER A 471 13.21 0.06 -4.95
CA SER A 471 14.60 0.44 -4.67
C SER A 471 14.69 1.45 -3.54
N VAL A 472 13.82 2.46 -3.56
CA VAL A 472 13.74 3.45 -2.48
C VAL A 472 13.54 2.78 -1.12
N SER A 473 12.73 1.72 -1.03
CA SER A 473 12.44 1.08 0.26
C SER A 473 13.50 0.09 0.75
N ILE A 474 14.46 -0.32 -0.07
CA ILE A 474 15.43 -1.37 0.31
C ILE A 474 16.89 -0.94 0.20
N LEU A 475 17.21 0.09 -0.60
CA LEU A 475 18.61 0.42 -0.90
C LEU A 475 19.40 0.82 0.35
N GLU A 476 18.86 1.72 1.18
CA GLU A 476 19.52 2.19 2.41
C GLU A 476 19.66 1.08 3.45
N SER A 477 18.66 0.22 3.59
CA SER A 477 18.70 -0.91 4.52
C SER A 477 19.68 -2.00 4.08
N LEU A 478 19.88 -2.16 2.76
CA LEU A 478 20.87 -3.09 2.22
C LEU A 478 22.29 -2.50 2.14
N PHE A 479 22.44 -1.18 2.08
CA PHE A 479 23.75 -0.58 1.89
C PHE A 479 23.88 0.63 2.78
N GLU A 480 24.50 0.43 3.96
CA GLU A 480 24.83 1.52 4.88
C GLU A 480 25.74 2.57 4.23
N GLU A 481 26.63 2.12 3.37
CA GLU A 481 27.54 2.95 2.59
C GLU A 481 27.58 2.47 1.13
N VAL A 482 27.89 3.41 0.22
CA VAL A 482 28.07 3.09 -1.20
C VAL A 482 29.26 2.12 -1.34
N PRO A 483 29.08 0.94 -1.97
CA PRO A 483 30.17 -0.01 -2.17
C PRO A 483 31.30 0.57 -3.04
N GLU A 484 32.50 0.01 -2.91
CA GLU A 484 33.69 0.46 -3.63
C GLU A 484 33.48 0.45 -5.16
N ASP A 485 34.01 1.48 -5.83
CA ASP A 485 34.04 1.55 -7.29
C ASP A 485 34.71 0.32 -7.90
N LYS A 486 34.09 -0.26 -8.92
CA LYS A 486 34.70 -1.33 -9.72
C LYS A 486 35.81 -0.75 -10.59
N GLU A 487 36.96 -1.41 -10.62
CA GLU A 487 38.06 -1.01 -11.49
C GLU A 487 37.62 -1.05 -12.97
N GLY A 488 37.73 0.08 -13.66
CA GLY A 488 37.25 0.24 -15.04
C GLY A 488 35.72 0.24 -15.18
N GLY A 489 34.99 0.40 -14.08
CA GLY A 489 33.53 0.48 -14.04
C GLY A 489 32.99 1.60 -14.92
N ILE A 490 31.84 1.34 -15.55
CA ILE A 490 31.15 2.34 -16.36
C ILE A 490 30.46 3.38 -15.47
N LEU A 491 30.13 4.52 -16.06
CA LEU A 491 29.34 5.55 -15.40
C LEU A 491 27.88 5.09 -15.27
N LEU A 492 27.33 5.09 -14.04
CA LEU A 492 25.91 4.79 -13.79
C LEU A 492 25.05 6.05 -13.87
N SER A 493 25.50 7.15 -13.26
CA SER A 493 24.84 8.45 -13.32
C SER A 493 25.86 9.58 -13.15
N ASP A 494 25.63 10.69 -13.84
CA ASP A 494 26.46 11.90 -13.73
C ASP A 494 25.56 13.11 -13.65
N GLU A 495 25.49 13.70 -12.46
CA GLU A 495 24.80 14.94 -12.21
C GLU A 495 25.74 15.96 -11.56
N PRO A 496 25.51 17.27 -11.71
CA PRO A 496 26.40 18.28 -11.14
C PRO A 496 26.59 18.09 -9.64
N GLY A 497 27.80 17.71 -9.23
CA GLY A 497 28.16 17.47 -7.82
C GLY A 497 28.16 16.01 -7.39
N ARG A 498 27.64 15.08 -8.19
CA ARG A 498 27.66 13.63 -7.89
C ARG A 498 27.83 12.80 -9.15
N THR A 499 28.96 12.11 -9.24
CA THR A 499 29.24 11.13 -10.28
C THR A 499 29.27 9.75 -9.64
N GLN A 500 28.35 8.86 -10.01
CA GLN A 500 28.32 7.49 -9.53
C GLN A 500 28.81 6.54 -10.62
N LYS A 501 29.84 5.75 -10.30
CA LYS A 501 30.33 4.67 -11.16
C LYS A 501 29.79 3.32 -10.72
N GLU A 502 29.89 2.36 -11.60
CA GLU A 502 29.64 0.95 -11.31
C GLU A 502 30.52 0.52 -10.14
N THR A 503 29.91 -0.02 -9.10
CA THR A 503 30.57 -0.54 -7.91
C THR A 503 30.86 -2.03 -8.05
N VAL A 504 31.63 -2.59 -7.12
CA VAL A 504 31.88 -4.03 -7.02
C VAL A 504 30.61 -4.85 -6.70
N SER A 505 29.50 -4.18 -6.35
CA SER A 505 28.22 -4.79 -5.97
C SER A 505 27.21 -4.71 -7.13
N PRO A 506 26.97 -5.82 -7.86
CA PRO A 506 25.94 -5.85 -8.89
C PRO A 506 24.54 -5.53 -8.38
N LEU A 507 24.23 -5.90 -7.12
CA LEU A 507 22.95 -5.58 -6.50
C LEU A 507 22.81 -4.06 -6.30
N PHE A 508 23.83 -3.40 -5.75
CA PHE A 508 23.81 -1.94 -5.60
C PHE A 508 23.64 -1.25 -6.94
N ASN A 509 24.41 -1.68 -7.95
CA ASN A 509 24.38 -1.06 -9.28
C ASN A 509 22.99 -1.10 -9.93
N VAL A 510 22.27 -2.22 -9.79
CA VAL A 510 20.94 -2.35 -10.38
C VAL A 510 19.89 -1.53 -9.63
N LEU A 511 19.91 -1.54 -8.29
CA LEU A 511 19.01 -0.72 -7.47
C LEU A 511 19.27 0.77 -7.69
N TRP A 512 20.53 1.19 -7.74
CA TRP A 512 20.93 2.56 -8.08
C TRP A 512 20.38 2.97 -9.44
N SER A 513 20.53 2.09 -10.45
CA SER A 513 20.03 2.39 -11.79
C SER A 513 18.52 2.65 -11.81
N TRP A 514 17.73 1.96 -10.98
CA TRP A 514 16.28 2.15 -10.90
C TRP A 514 15.86 3.48 -10.28
N LEU A 515 16.79 4.20 -9.62
CA LEU A 515 16.56 5.53 -9.03
C LEU A 515 16.89 6.69 -9.97
N ILE A 516 17.33 6.42 -11.20
CA ILE A 516 17.77 7.47 -12.13
C ILE A 516 16.61 7.91 -13.03
N ASP A 517 16.31 9.20 -13.02
CA ASP A 517 15.29 9.80 -13.88
C ASP A 517 15.76 10.00 -15.33
N GLU A 518 14.85 10.41 -16.22
CA GLU A 518 15.16 10.65 -17.64
C GLU A 518 16.15 11.80 -17.88
N GLU A 519 16.40 12.65 -16.88
CA GLU A 519 17.41 13.72 -16.90
C GLU A 519 18.77 13.24 -16.36
N GLY A 520 18.88 11.99 -15.92
CA GLY A 520 20.11 11.41 -15.37
C GLY A 520 20.33 11.69 -13.88
N LYS A 521 19.33 12.21 -13.16
CA LYS A 521 19.41 12.57 -11.74
C LYS A 521 18.90 11.46 -10.86
N ASN A 522 19.49 11.32 -9.67
CA ASN A 522 18.97 10.41 -8.67
C ASN A 522 17.71 11.00 -8.01
N VAL A 523 16.61 10.24 -7.93
CA VAL A 523 15.36 10.73 -7.34
C VAL A 523 15.33 10.71 -5.81
N LEU A 524 16.20 9.94 -5.16
CA LEU A 524 16.24 9.82 -3.70
C LEU A 524 17.10 10.92 -3.06
N TRP A 525 18.29 11.14 -3.62
CA TRP A 525 19.27 12.04 -3.03
C TRP A 525 19.66 13.21 -3.92
N GLU A 526 19.91 14.34 -3.29
CA GLU A 526 20.70 15.44 -3.83
C GLU A 526 22.20 15.06 -3.87
N PRO A 527 23.04 15.83 -4.60
CA PRO A 527 24.49 15.60 -4.63
C PRO A 527 25.17 15.63 -3.26
N ASP A 528 24.61 16.34 -2.29
CA ASP A 528 25.09 16.42 -0.92
C ASP A 528 24.57 15.29 -0.01
N SER A 529 23.84 14.32 -0.58
CA SER A 529 23.18 13.21 0.12
C SER A 529 22.00 13.61 1.01
N SER A 530 21.48 14.83 0.90
CA SER A 530 20.18 15.18 1.46
C SER A 530 19.03 14.56 0.66
N GLU A 531 17.88 14.37 1.30
CA GLU A 531 16.66 13.88 0.63
C GLU A 531 16.22 14.89 -0.45
N ARG A 532 16.01 14.41 -1.67
CA ARG A 532 15.67 15.28 -2.82
C ARG A 532 14.20 15.68 -2.86
N TYR A 533 13.31 14.73 -2.66
CA TYR A 533 11.87 14.94 -2.76
C TYR A 533 11.20 14.43 -1.48
N PRO A 534 10.85 15.30 -0.53
CA PRO A 534 10.23 14.88 0.70
C PRO A 534 8.78 14.41 0.47
N GLY A 535 8.40 13.36 1.18
CA GLY A 535 7.03 12.87 1.21
C GLY A 535 6.46 12.47 -0.15
N PHE A 536 5.26 12.96 -0.47
CA PHE A 536 4.53 12.51 -1.67
C PHE A 536 5.09 13.08 -2.99
N ASP A 537 5.94 14.11 -2.94
CA ASP A 537 6.57 14.66 -4.14
C ASP A 537 7.44 13.61 -4.84
N LEU A 538 8.05 12.70 -4.08
CA LEU A 538 8.81 11.57 -4.62
C LEU A 538 7.94 10.69 -5.54
N TYR A 539 6.71 10.38 -5.13
CA TYR A 539 5.78 9.57 -5.92
C TYR A 539 5.44 10.28 -7.23
N GLN A 540 5.19 11.59 -7.19
CA GLN A 540 4.91 12.35 -8.42
C GLN A 540 6.10 12.35 -9.38
N VAL A 541 7.32 12.52 -8.86
CA VAL A 541 8.53 12.56 -9.70
C VAL A 541 8.82 11.19 -10.30
N ILE A 542 8.74 10.10 -9.53
CA ILE A 542 8.92 8.74 -10.05
C ILE A 542 7.91 8.46 -11.17
N ALA A 543 6.64 8.79 -10.96
CA ALA A 543 5.58 8.62 -11.96
C ALA A 543 5.89 9.39 -13.26
N LYS A 544 6.34 10.64 -13.13
CA LYS A 544 6.57 11.56 -14.26
C LYS A 544 7.87 11.27 -14.99
N LYS A 545 8.99 11.08 -14.29
CA LYS A 545 10.35 11.18 -14.86
C LYS A 545 11.17 9.89 -14.92
N VAL A 546 10.91 8.86 -14.10
CA VAL A 546 11.74 7.62 -14.11
C VAL A 546 11.26 6.67 -15.19
N LYS A 547 12.05 6.36 -16.22
CA LYS A 547 11.60 5.57 -17.39
C LYS A 547 12.46 4.33 -17.72
N ASN A 548 13.50 4.07 -16.95
CA ASN A 548 14.51 3.04 -17.23
C ASN A 548 14.33 1.73 -16.42
N ALA A 549 13.48 1.74 -15.40
CA ALA A 549 13.24 0.62 -14.48
C ALA A 549 12.05 -0.26 -14.91
N VAL A 550 11.82 -0.44 -16.23
CA VAL A 550 10.73 -1.31 -16.71
C VAL A 550 11.05 -2.79 -16.46
N PRO A 551 10.22 -3.57 -15.73
CA PRO A 551 10.51 -4.96 -15.34
C PRO A 551 10.99 -5.88 -16.48
N ARG A 552 10.29 -5.91 -17.61
CA ARG A 552 10.66 -6.78 -18.74
C ARG A 552 12.04 -6.48 -19.31
N GLU A 553 12.48 -5.23 -19.22
CA GLU A 553 13.79 -4.78 -19.75
C GLU A 553 14.92 -5.12 -18.78
N GLN A 554 14.61 -5.46 -17.52
CA GLN A 554 15.63 -5.86 -16.54
C GLN A 554 16.07 -7.32 -16.74
N LEU A 555 15.25 -8.16 -17.39
CA LEU A 555 15.56 -9.59 -17.63
C LEU A 555 16.87 -9.80 -18.40
N ASP A 556 17.20 -8.86 -19.28
CA ASP A 556 18.36 -8.91 -20.19
C ASP A 556 19.58 -8.16 -19.64
N LYS A 557 19.46 -7.54 -18.47
CA LYS A 557 20.53 -6.77 -17.83
C LYS A 557 21.23 -7.60 -16.77
N GLU A 558 22.52 -7.33 -16.58
CA GLU A 558 23.21 -7.79 -15.38
C GLU A 558 22.57 -7.13 -14.14
N PRO A 559 22.42 -7.84 -13.01
CA PRO A 559 22.89 -9.21 -12.76
C PRO A 559 21.88 -10.32 -13.09
N PHE A 560 20.75 -10.03 -13.76
CA PHE A 560 19.67 -11.00 -13.98
C PHE A 560 19.90 -11.92 -15.18
N SER A 561 20.62 -11.45 -16.21
CA SER A 561 21.03 -12.22 -17.38
C SER A 561 21.76 -13.51 -17.03
N LYS A 562 22.48 -13.56 -15.90
CA LYS A 562 23.18 -14.75 -15.42
C LYS A 562 22.25 -15.96 -15.16
N PHE A 563 20.95 -15.71 -14.98
CA PHE A 563 19.96 -16.77 -14.74
C PHE A 563 19.37 -17.36 -16.02
N GLU A 564 19.75 -16.87 -17.21
CA GLU A 564 19.32 -17.46 -18.47
C GLU A 564 19.72 -18.95 -18.54
N PHE A 565 18.74 -19.82 -18.75
CA PHE A 565 18.88 -21.27 -18.73
C PHE A 565 18.75 -21.87 -20.13
N LYS A 566 19.82 -22.53 -20.60
CA LYS A 566 19.90 -23.18 -21.92
C LYS A 566 19.84 -24.71 -21.87
N GLY A 567 19.60 -25.28 -20.69
CA GLY A 567 19.53 -26.73 -20.48
C GLY A 567 18.17 -27.34 -20.81
N ALA A 568 18.09 -28.66 -20.76
CA ALA A 568 16.81 -29.37 -20.84
C ALA A 568 16.03 -29.16 -19.53
N LEU A 569 14.74 -28.82 -19.66
CA LEU A 569 13.85 -28.68 -18.52
C LEU A 569 13.52 -30.06 -17.92
N PRO A 570 13.46 -30.19 -16.59
CA PRO A 570 12.93 -31.41 -15.96
C PRO A 570 11.50 -31.71 -16.44
N PRO A 571 11.13 -32.97 -16.72
CA PRO A 571 9.85 -33.32 -17.35
C PRO A 571 8.58 -32.90 -16.58
N SER A 572 8.69 -32.69 -15.27
CA SER A 572 7.58 -32.39 -14.36
C SER A 572 7.62 -30.98 -13.78
N VAL A 573 8.53 -30.11 -14.24
CA VAL A 573 8.66 -28.78 -13.65
C VAL A 573 7.61 -27.81 -14.20
N GLN A 574 6.98 -27.06 -13.32
CA GLN A 574 6.12 -25.96 -13.72
C GLN A 574 6.99 -24.82 -14.27
N VAL A 575 6.66 -24.34 -15.47
CA VAL A 575 7.33 -23.20 -16.10
C VAL A 575 6.33 -22.05 -16.21
N TYR A 576 6.62 -20.96 -15.51
CA TYR A 576 5.73 -19.82 -15.44
C TYR A 576 5.97 -18.87 -16.63
N PRO A 577 4.95 -18.57 -17.45
CA PRO A 577 5.09 -17.60 -18.53
C PRO A 577 5.27 -16.18 -17.98
N LEU A 578 6.22 -15.42 -18.52
CA LEU A 578 6.43 -13.99 -18.21
C LEU A 578 5.57 -13.06 -19.07
N PHE A 579 5.06 -13.58 -20.19
CA PHE A 579 4.22 -12.86 -21.15
C PHE A 579 4.86 -11.64 -21.82
N CYS A 580 6.17 -11.44 -21.67
CA CYS A 580 6.97 -10.47 -22.42
C CYS A 580 7.78 -11.12 -23.55
#